data_AF-A0A9N9AMK5-F1
#
_entry.id   AF-A0A9N9AMK5-F1
#
_cell.length_a   1.000
_cell.length_b   1.000
_cell.length_c   1.000
_cell.angle_alpha   90.00
_cell.angle_beta   90.00
_cell.angle_gamma   90.00
#
_symmetry.space_group_name_H-M   'P 1'
#
loop_
_entity.id
_entity.type
_entity.pdbx_description
1 polymer ?
#
loop_
_entity_poly.entity_id
_entity_poly.type
_entity_poly.pdbx_seq_one_letter_code
_entity_poly.pdbx_strand_id
1 'polypeptide(L)'
;MPFGLLTGNSSNQLRLFPNNINRATRARIDSFKRICRSSLSTLQPRIIYPHAFSWTNIAYQNRPLRNLLSSTAQKSQQLREYVNAKDTRRGSKPVWSEEDDLKLIDAVDRLGKKWKKIAETYFPDKSPSSLNAHYIIMQTRAKKKVLCKRWTPEEDQILRDGVQKYGPGKWRYFHSLLPDRTVRDIGHRWTKLQAQKEGTWIGEEDKFLIRLVQTHGTKWSEIAKKMNRTPTSVRYRYFVGLFNKLHPWTQEENEKLKQIVLNTGTNWHEIAKLFPKRNVDNIRDHYANTASVNPFINKGKWNEEEKRGFDIAIAKYGIQWALIAKDIGTRTRLQCYYYWRTGQKRQQRNQQNFRQ
;
A
#
# COMPACT_ATOMS: atom_id res chain seq x y z
N MET A 1 -46.60 -56.90 -6.95
CA MET A 1 -47.46 -57.01 -8.15
C MET A 1 -48.91 -56.97 -7.67
N PRO A 2 -49.85 -56.28 -8.33
CA PRO A 2 -49.86 -55.79 -9.73
C PRO A 2 -49.68 -54.24 -9.83
N PHE A 3 -49.00 -53.66 -10.84
CA PHE A 3 -49.38 -53.39 -12.25
C PHE A 3 -50.62 -52.47 -12.39
N GLY A 4 -50.62 -51.36 -13.15
CA GLY A 4 -49.72 -50.96 -14.24
C GLY A 4 -49.81 -49.47 -14.68
N LEU A 5 -49.07 -49.23 -15.77
CA LEU A 5 -48.66 -47.98 -16.43
C LEU A 5 -49.81 -47.16 -17.05
N LEU A 6 -49.57 -45.87 -17.34
CA LEU A 6 -49.51 -45.29 -18.70
C LEU A 6 -49.17 -43.77 -18.68
N THR A 7 -48.05 -43.43 -19.34
CA THR A 7 -47.78 -42.31 -20.27
C THR A 7 -48.17 -40.85 -19.97
N GLY A 8 -47.20 -39.94 -20.22
CA GLY A 8 -47.39 -38.94 -21.29
C GLY A 8 -47.54 -37.45 -20.93
N ASN A 9 -46.39 -36.77 -20.83
CA ASN A 9 -46.04 -35.46 -21.40
C ASN A 9 -47.06 -34.30 -21.57
N SER A 10 -46.60 -33.14 -21.08
CA SER A 10 -46.55 -31.82 -21.75
C SER A 10 -47.70 -30.80 -21.60
N SER A 11 -47.27 -29.62 -21.15
CA SER A 11 -47.64 -28.28 -21.64
C SER A 11 -48.95 -27.60 -21.20
N ASN A 12 -48.72 -26.46 -20.52
CA ASN A 12 -49.41 -25.16 -20.68
C ASN A 12 -50.91 -25.04 -20.33
N GLN A 13 -51.21 -24.17 -19.36
CA GLN A 13 -51.84 -22.89 -19.68
C GLN A 13 -51.60 -21.81 -18.62
N LEU A 14 -51.19 -20.64 -19.11
CA LEU A 14 -50.99 -19.35 -18.45
C LEU A 14 -52.32 -18.66 -18.12
N ARG A 15 -52.43 -18.04 -16.93
CA ARG A 15 -52.98 -16.67 -16.70
C ARG A 15 -52.29 -16.10 -15.45
N LEU A 16 -51.29 -15.22 -15.59
CA LEU A 16 -51.37 -13.74 -15.64
C LEU A 16 -51.69 -13.08 -14.29
N PHE A 17 -50.71 -12.35 -13.73
CA PHE A 17 -50.77 -11.03 -13.06
C PHE A 17 -49.33 -10.62 -12.61
N PRO A 18 -48.99 -9.34 -12.38
CA PRO A 18 -48.45 -8.42 -13.38
C PRO A 18 -46.95 -8.08 -13.18
N ASN A 19 -46.24 -7.93 -14.31
CA ASN A 19 -44.89 -7.38 -14.37
C ASN A 19 -44.93 -5.85 -14.22
N ASN A 20 -44.45 -5.33 -13.08
CA ASN A 20 -44.09 -3.91 -12.98
C ASN A 20 -42.56 -3.76 -13.04
N ILE A 21 -42.01 -4.02 -14.23
CA ILE A 21 -40.64 -3.62 -14.57
C ILE A 21 -40.73 -2.22 -15.14
N ASN A 22 -40.20 -1.27 -14.37
CA ASN A 22 -40.17 0.15 -14.68
C ASN A 22 -39.66 0.41 -16.12
N ARG A 23 -40.37 1.26 -16.88
CA ARG A 23 -40.17 1.55 -18.32
C ARG A 23 -38.75 2.05 -18.63
N ALA A 24 -38.07 2.63 -17.64
CA ALA A 24 -36.68 3.08 -17.70
C ALA A 24 -35.65 1.93 -17.76
N THR A 25 -35.98 0.74 -17.25
CA THR A 25 -35.05 -0.40 -17.18
C THR A 25 -35.01 -1.17 -18.51
N ARG A 26 -36.12 -1.19 -19.26
CA ARG A 26 -36.20 -1.86 -20.57
C ARG A 26 -35.47 -1.07 -21.67
N ALA A 27 -35.50 0.26 -21.62
CA ALA A 27 -34.76 1.12 -22.54
C ALA A 27 -33.22 0.99 -22.41
N ARG A 28 -32.71 0.63 -21.22
CA ARG A 28 -31.26 0.42 -20.98
C ARG A 28 -30.74 -0.93 -21.47
N ILE A 29 -31.58 -1.97 -21.48
CA ILE A 29 -31.20 -3.31 -21.94
C ILE A 29 -31.15 -3.37 -23.47
N ASP A 30 -32.08 -2.70 -24.16
CA ASP A 30 -32.12 -2.69 -25.63
C ASP A 30 -31.09 -1.75 -26.27
N SER A 31 -30.64 -0.71 -25.54
CA SER A 31 -29.51 0.13 -25.97
C SER A 31 -28.17 -0.61 -25.95
N PHE A 32 -28.01 -1.60 -25.05
CA PHE A 32 -26.77 -2.36 -24.91
C PHE A 32 -26.61 -3.45 -25.98
N LYS A 33 -27.72 -4.00 -26.51
CA LYS A 33 -27.70 -5.02 -27.56
C LYS A 33 -27.54 -4.46 -28.98
N ARG A 34 -27.77 -3.15 -29.18
CA ARG A 34 -27.67 -2.48 -30.50
C ARG A 34 -26.24 -1.98 -30.81
N ILE A 35 -25.36 -1.86 -29.82
CA ILE A 35 -23.96 -1.40 -29.99
C ILE A 35 -23.02 -2.53 -30.43
N CYS A 36 -23.39 -3.81 -30.25
CA CYS A 36 -22.51 -4.96 -30.50
C CYS A 36 -22.73 -5.69 -31.83
N ARG A 37 -23.38 -5.09 -32.84
CA ARG A 37 -23.69 -5.78 -34.13
C ARG A 37 -23.27 -5.08 -35.42
N SER A 38 -22.35 -4.11 -35.40
CA SER A 38 -21.72 -3.63 -36.63
C SER A 38 -20.21 -3.53 -36.48
N SER A 39 -19.50 -4.18 -37.41
CA SER A 39 -18.05 -4.22 -37.62
C SER A 39 -17.27 -5.30 -36.87
N LEU A 40 -17.46 -6.55 -37.33
CA LEU A 40 -16.39 -7.52 -37.46
C LEU A 40 -16.02 -7.61 -38.95
N SER A 41 -14.86 -7.09 -39.35
CA SER A 41 -14.01 -7.75 -40.35
C SER A 41 -12.60 -7.11 -40.43
N THR A 42 -11.62 -7.97 -40.19
CA THR A 42 -10.27 -8.03 -40.77
C THR A 42 -9.27 -6.88 -40.54
N LEU A 43 -8.35 -7.09 -39.58
CA LEU A 43 -6.90 -7.33 -39.80
C LEU A 43 -6.16 -7.18 -38.45
N GLN A 44 -5.42 -8.21 -38.04
CA GLN A 44 -4.50 -8.15 -36.89
C GLN A 44 -3.37 -7.15 -37.18
N PRO A 45 -2.82 -6.45 -36.16
CA PRO A 45 -1.63 -7.01 -35.50
C PRO A 45 -1.50 -6.70 -33.99
N ARG A 46 -0.76 -7.60 -33.31
CA ARG A 46 0.06 -7.45 -32.09
C ARG A 46 -0.16 -6.21 -31.21
N ILE A 47 -0.49 -6.43 -29.92
CA ILE A 47 -0.08 -5.66 -28.71
C ILE A 47 -0.41 -6.55 -27.50
N ILE A 48 0.59 -7.13 -26.82
CA ILE A 48 1.36 -6.57 -25.69
C ILE A 48 0.49 -6.33 -24.45
N TYR A 49 0.68 -7.20 -23.45
CA TYR A 49 0.18 -7.04 -22.09
C TYR A 49 0.72 -5.74 -21.47
N PRO A 50 -0.12 -4.83 -20.94
CA PRO A 50 0.37 -3.75 -20.10
C PRO A 50 0.79 -4.32 -18.75
N HIS A 51 2.10 -4.37 -18.61
CA HIS A 51 2.86 -4.74 -17.43
C HIS A 51 2.45 -3.93 -16.18
N ALA A 52 2.64 -4.58 -15.04
CA ALA A 52 2.50 -4.04 -13.70
C ALA A 52 3.02 -2.61 -13.54
N PHE A 53 2.19 -1.76 -12.91
CA PHE A 53 2.61 -0.49 -12.32
C PHE A 53 3.57 -0.76 -11.17
N SER A 54 4.87 -0.85 -11.49
CA SER A 54 5.98 -0.80 -10.55
C SER A 54 6.43 0.65 -10.40
N TRP A 55 6.09 1.25 -9.26
CA TRP A 55 6.71 2.51 -8.83
C TRP A 55 8.04 2.20 -8.11
N THR A 56 9.08 1.83 -8.85
CA THR A 56 10.49 2.00 -8.43
C THR A 56 11.39 1.99 -9.66
N ASN A 57 11.58 3.15 -10.28
CA ASN A 57 12.73 3.38 -11.15
C ASN A 57 12.98 4.89 -11.26
N ILE A 58 13.74 5.44 -10.31
CA ILE A 58 14.47 6.69 -10.54
C ILE A 58 15.94 6.37 -10.34
N ALA A 59 16.63 6.36 -11.48
CA ALA A 59 18.07 6.42 -11.70
C ALA A 59 18.86 5.13 -11.41
N TYR A 60 19.35 4.48 -12.48
CA TYR A 60 20.65 4.82 -13.06
C TYR A 60 20.95 3.86 -14.24
N GLN A 61 21.19 4.40 -15.43
CA GLN A 61 22.08 3.75 -16.39
C GLN A 61 23.03 4.83 -16.95
N ASN A 62 24.30 4.71 -16.50
CA ASN A 62 25.60 4.99 -17.13
C ASN A 62 25.76 6.32 -17.92
N ARG A 63 26.83 7.13 -17.76
CA ARG A 63 28.28 6.82 -17.64
C ARG A 63 29.09 8.14 -17.38
N PRO A 64 30.44 8.15 -17.43
CA PRO A 64 31.40 8.27 -16.33
C PRO A 64 31.94 9.69 -16.07
N LEU A 65 32.32 10.04 -14.84
CA LEU A 65 33.30 11.10 -14.62
C LEU A 65 34.29 10.70 -13.52
N ARG A 66 35.43 10.21 -13.99
CA ARG A 66 36.72 10.37 -13.34
C ARG A 66 37.03 11.87 -13.31
N ASN A 67 37.19 12.45 -12.12
CA ASN A 67 38.28 13.38 -11.76
C ASN A 67 37.93 14.26 -10.55
N LEU A 68 38.87 14.23 -9.60
CA LEU A 68 39.32 15.22 -8.62
C LEU A 68 38.31 16.10 -7.84
N LEU A 69 38.38 15.92 -6.51
CA LEU A 69 38.36 16.96 -5.45
C LEU A 69 37.52 18.22 -5.73
N SER A 70 36.26 18.19 -5.30
CA SER A 70 35.48 19.38 -4.94
C SER A 70 34.65 19.06 -3.70
N SER A 71 34.52 20.03 -2.79
CA SER A 71 34.04 19.79 -1.43
C SER A 71 32.60 19.26 -1.41
N THR A 72 32.24 18.52 -0.38
CA THR A 72 30.89 17.94 -0.17
C THR A 72 29.77 18.99 -0.26
N ALA A 73 30.06 20.25 0.07
CA ALA A 73 29.15 21.38 -0.10
C ALA A 73 28.84 21.66 -1.58
N GLN A 74 29.85 21.69 -2.45
CA GLN A 74 29.68 21.94 -3.89
C GLN A 74 28.90 20.82 -4.59
N LYS A 75 29.10 19.55 -4.18
CA LYS A 75 28.30 18.42 -4.69
C LYS A 75 26.83 18.52 -4.26
N SER A 76 26.56 18.97 -3.04
CA SER A 76 25.18 19.16 -2.56
C SER A 76 24.47 20.35 -3.23
N GLN A 77 25.22 21.42 -3.53
CA GLN A 77 24.71 22.60 -4.23
C GLN A 77 24.43 22.30 -5.71
N GLN A 78 25.36 21.62 -6.40
CA GLN A 78 25.14 21.17 -7.78
C GLN A 78 24.00 20.15 -7.90
N LEU A 79 23.81 19.27 -6.91
CA LEU A 79 22.67 18.35 -6.89
C LEU A 79 21.34 19.11 -6.68
N ARG A 80 21.31 20.15 -5.84
CA ARG A 80 20.14 21.02 -5.64
C ARG A 80 19.81 21.83 -6.90
N GLU A 81 20.81 22.42 -7.53
CA GLU A 81 20.66 23.17 -8.79
C GLU A 81 20.22 22.26 -9.94
N TYR A 82 20.75 21.03 -10.04
CA TYR A 82 20.34 20.04 -11.03
C TYR A 82 18.91 19.49 -10.80
N VAL A 83 18.52 19.27 -9.54
CA VAL A 83 17.15 18.87 -9.18
C VAL A 83 16.17 20.00 -9.52
N ASN A 84 16.50 21.25 -9.17
CA ASN A 84 15.69 22.42 -9.53
C ASN A 84 15.61 22.63 -11.06
N ALA A 85 16.71 22.44 -11.80
CA ALA A 85 16.76 22.55 -13.27
C ALA A 85 16.12 21.37 -14.03
N LYS A 86 15.81 20.26 -13.34
CA LYS A 86 14.98 19.16 -13.87
C LYS A 86 13.52 19.31 -13.47
N ASP A 87 13.22 19.93 -12.34
CA ASP A 87 11.86 20.33 -11.94
C ASP A 87 11.31 21.46 -12.84
N THR A 88 12.17 22.32 -13.39
CA THR A 88 11.74 23.35 -14.35
C THR A 88 11.38 22.81 -15.75
N ARG A 89 11.86 21.61 -16.12
CA ARG A 89 11.60 20.98 -17.43
C ARG A 89 10.36 20.09 -17.47
N ARG A 90 9.90 19.61 -16.32
CA ARG A 90 8.54 19.08 -16.16
C ARG A 90 7.79 20.16 -15.42
N GLY A 91 7.19 21.11 -16.16
CA GLY A 91 6.39 22.18 -15.57
C GLY A 91 5.61 21.65 -14.37
N SER A 92 5.79 22.32 -13.22
CA SER A 92 5.14 22.02 -11.95
C SER A 92 3.74 21.47 -12.24
N LYS A 93 3.49 20.18 -11.93
CA LYS A 93 2.13 19.66 -12.03
C LYS A 93 1.26 20.57 -11.17
N PRO A 94 0.20 21.18 -11.71
CA PRO A 94 -0.62 22.10 -10.94
C PRO A 94 -1.08 21.40 -9.67
N VAL A 95 -0.72 21.97 -8.53
CA VAL A 95 -1.15 21.46 -7.23
C VAL A 95 -2.64 21.73 -7.12
N TRP A 96 -3.43 20.70 -6.83
CA TRP A 96 -4.87 20.82 -6.61
C TRP A 96 -5.11 21.21 -5.16
N SER A 97 -5.83 22.30 -4.93
CA SER A 97 -6.27 22.75 -3.61
C SER A 97 -7.66 22.18 -3.24
N GLU A 98 -8.07 22.30 -1.97
CA GLU A 98 -9.44 21.95 -1.56
C GLU A 98 -10.49 22.87 -2.22
N GLU A 99 -10.13 24.10 -2.53
CA GLU A 99 -10.98 25.04 -3.27
C GLU A 99 -11.14 24.61 -4.74
N ASP A 100 -10.04 24.16 -5.37
CA ASP A 100 -10.09 23.58 -6.71
C ASP A 100 -10.98 22.33 -6.75
N ASP A 101 -10.92 21.50 -5.71
CA ASP A 101 -11.77 20.32 -5.55
C ASP A 101 -13.25 20.69 -5.52
N LEU A 102 -13.64 21.66 -4.68
CA LEU A 102 -15.01 22.14 -4.57
C LEU A 102 -15.50 22.76 -5.89
N LYS A 103 -14.68 23.59 -6.51
CA LYS A 103 -14.98 24.25 -7.78
C LYS A 103 -15.14 23.24 -8.92
N LEU A 104 -14.32 22.19 -8.95
CA LEU A 104 -14.44 21.12 -9.93
C LEU A 104 -15.70 20.28 -9.74
N ILE A 105 -16.09 20.00 -8.48
CA ILE A 105 -17.35 19.31 -8.18
C ILE A 105 -18.55 20.13 -8.64
N ASP A 106 -18.63 21.41 -8.27
CA ASP A 106 -19.73 22.31 -8.66
C ASP A 106 -19.81 22.48 -10.19
N ALA A 107 -18.67 22.65 -10.86
CA ALA A 107 -18.64 22.75 -12.32
C ALA A 107 -19.11 21.46 -13.02
N VAL A 108 -18.77 20.29 -12.47
CA VAL A 108 -19.26 19.00 -12.99
C VAL A 108 -20.76 18.81 -12.72
N ASP A 109 -21.27 19.29 -11.60
CA ASP A 109 -22.70 19.23 -11.26
C ASP A 109 -23.54 20.08 -12.22
N ARG A 110 -23.09 21.33 -12.47
CA ARG A 110 -23.79 22.26 -13.36
C ARG A 110 -23.68 21.92 -14.85
N LEU A 111 -22.50 21.49 -15.32
CA LEU A 111 -22.21 21.34 -16.74
C LEU A 111 -22.12 19.87 -17.22
N GLY A 112 -22.14 18.92 -16.29
CA GLY A 112 -21.78 17.53 -16.54
C GLY A 112 -20.28 17.36 -16.78
N LYS A 113 -19.84 16.14 -17.14
CA LYS A 113 -18.42 15.79 -17.37
C LYS A 113 -17.85 16.33 -18.69
N LYS A 114 -18.12 17.59 -19.01
CA LYS A 114 -17.67 18.30 -20.22
C LYS A 114 -16.31 18.96 -19.94
N TRP A 115 -15.27 18.13 -19.80
CA TRP A 115 -13.94 18.55 -19.32
C TRP A 115 -13.32 19.72 -20.09
N LYS A 116 -13.52 19.77 -21.42
CA LYS A 116 -13.01 20.86 -22.25
C LYS A 116 -13.64 22.20 -21.85
N LYS A 117 -14.97 22.24 -21.73
CA LYS A 117 -15.72 23.42 -21.29
C LYS A 117 -15.38 23.80 -19.86
N ILE A 118 -15.27 22.83 -18.95
CA ILE A 118 -14.93 23.09 -17.55
C ILE A 118 -13.51 23.68 -17.43
N ALA A 119 -12.54 23.15 -18.17
CA ALA A 119 -11.18 23.70 -18.21
C ALA A 119 -11.19 25.15 -18.70
N GLU A 120 -11.83 25.41 -19.84
CA GLU A 120 -11.90 26.75 -20.44
C GLU A 120 -12.63 27.77 -19.53
N THR A 121 -13.64 27.34 -18.78
CA THR A 121 -14.47 28.25 -17.96
C THR A 121 -13.91 28.46 -16.55
N TYR A 122 -13.35 27.42 -15.91
CA TYR A 122 -13.05 27.44 -14.48
C TYR A 122 -11.58 27.17 -14.13
N PHE A 123 -10.82 26.55 -15.03
CA PHE A 123 -9.43 26.11 -14.80
C PHE A 123 -8.55 26.34 -16.04
N PRO A 124 -8.30 27.60 -16.45
CA PRO A 124 -7.55 27.92 -17.66
C PRO A 124 -6.09 27.45 -17.62
N ASP A 125 -5.56 27.24 -16.43
CA ASP A 125 -4.22 26.74 -16.13
C ASP A 125 -4.12 25.20 -16.12
N LYS A 126 -5.26 24.48 -16.19
CA LYS A 126 -5.29 23.02 -16.10
C LYS A 126 -5.92 22.40 -17.34
N SER A 127 -5.26 21.37 -17.88
CA SER A 127 -5.78 20.69 -19.08
C SER A 127 -7.03 19.86 -18.78
N PRO A 128 -7.95 19.68 -19.76
CA PRO A 128 -9.16 18.86 -19.60
C PRO A 128 -8.87 17.43 -19.11
N SER A 129 -7.76 16.84 -19.55
CA SER A 129 -7.31 15.51 -19.13
C SER A 129 -6.88 15.49 -17.65
N SER A 130 -6.27 16.59 -17.17
CA SER A 130 -5.91 16.76 -15.76
C SER A 130 -7.17 16.80 -14.88
N LEU A 131 -8.21 17.54 -15.29
CA LEU A 131 -9.49 17.61 -14.59
C LEU A 131 -10.16 16.24 -14.48
N ASN A 132 -10.24 15.49 -15.59
CA ASN A 132 -10.84 14.15 -15.58
C ASN A 132 -10.06 13.19 -14.65
N ALA A 133 -8.72 13.18 -14.75
CA ALA A 133 -7.87 12.35 -13.90
C ALA A 133 -8.05 12.70 -12.43
N HIS A 134 -8.05 14.00 -12.10
CA HIS A 134 -8.23 14.47 -10.74
C HIS A 134 -9.63 14.15 -10.18
N TYR A 135 -10.68 14.36 -10.97
CA TYR A 135 -12.05 14.01 -10.60
C TYR A 135 -12.23 12.50 -10.35
N ILE A 136 -11.55 11.64 -11.13
CA ILE A 136 -11.51 10.19 -10.88
C ILE A 136 -10.76 9.89 -9.56
N ILE A 137 -9.63 10.55 -9.31
CA ILE A 137 -8.88 10.43 -8.06
C ILE A 137 -9.74 10.86 -6.86
N MET A 138 -10.47 11.97 -6.95
CA MET A 138 -11.37 12.44 -5.90
C MET A 138 -12.49 11.43 -5.61
N GLN A 139 -13.18 10.95 -6.64
CA GLN A 139 -14.23 9.93 -6.47
C GLN A 139 -13.67 8.62 -5.91
N THR A 140 -12.50 8.19 -6.34
CA THR A 140 -11.87 6.97 -5.83
C THR A 140 -11.38 7.14 -4.40
N ARG A 141 -10.88 8.32 -3.99
CA ARG A 141 -10.57 8.66 -2.60
C ARG A 141 -11.82 8.68 -1.73
N ALA A 142 -12.91 9.30 -2.19
CA ALA A 142 -14.19 9.31 -1.49
C ALA A 142 -14.73 7.88 -1.32
N LYS A 143 -14.75 7.08 -2.40
CA LYS A 143 -15.12 5.66 -2.35
C LYS A 143 -14.20 4.86 -1.42
N LYS A 144 -12.88 5.08 -1.46
CA LYS A 144 -11.92 4.43 -0.57
C LYS A 144 -12.14 4.83 0.90
N LYS A 145 -12.49 6.09 1.19
CA LYS A 145 -12.81 6.55 2.55
C LYS A 145 -14.05 5.84 3.10
N VAL A 146 -15.05 5.57 2.25
CA VAL A 146 -16.24 4.79 2.59
C VAL A 146 -15.91 3.29 2.77
N LEU A 147 -15.16 2.70 1.83
CA LEU A 147 -14.82 1.27 1.86
C LEU A 147 -13.77 0.89 2.94
N CYS A 148 -12.87 1.82 3.30
CA CYS A 148 -11.84 1.63 4.34
C CYS A 148 -12.28 2.12 5.74
N LYS A 149 -13.59 2.21 6.00
CA LYS A 149 -14.09 2.41 7.37
C LYS A 149 -13.55 1.31 8.30
N ARG A 150 -13.30 1.61 9.58
CA ARG A 150 -12.95 0.57 10.57
C ARG A 150 -14.10 -0.44 10.64
N TRP A 151 -13.80 -1.74 10.75
CA TRP A 151 -14.82 -2.77 10.98
C TRP A 151 -15.41 -2.60 12.36
N THR A 152 -16.73 -2.63 12.43
CA THR A 152 -17.50 -2.52 13.67
C THR A 152 -17.85 -3.90 14.23
N PRO A 153 -18.07 -4.03 15.56
CA PRO A 153 -18.52 -5.29 16.15
C PRO A 153 -19.83 -5.83 15.54
N GLU A 154 -20.73 -4.93 15.13
CA GLU A 154 -22.01 -5.26 14.50
C GLU A 154 -21.78 -5.88 13.11
N GLU A 155 -20.90 -5.28 12.30
CA GLU A 155 -20.50 -5.85 11.01
C GLU A 155 -19.82 -7.21 11.19
N ASP A 156 -18.99 -7.36 12.22
CA ASP A 156 -18.39 -8.66 12.53
C ASP A 156 -19.42 -9.71 12.95
N GLN A 157 -20.50 -9.29 13.63
CA GLN A 157 -21.59 -10.18 13.99
C GLN A 157 -22.37 -10.63 12.75
N ILE A 158 -22.70 -9.69 11.85
CA ILE A 158 -23.31 -10.00 10.55
C ILE A 158 -22.47 -11.01 9.77
N LEU A 159 -21.13 -10.87 9.80
CA LEU A 159 -20.24 -11.86 9.19
C LEU A 159 -20.30 -13.23 9.87
N ARG A 160 -20.31 -13.29 11.21
CA ARG A 160 -20.43 -14.54 11.96
C ARG A 160 -21.74 -15.26 11.63
N ASP A 161 -22.86 -14.55 11.72
CA ASP A 161 -24.19 -15.10 11.47
C ASP A 161 -24.34 -15.55 10.01
N GLY A 162 -23.86 -14.74 9.07
CA GLY A 162 -23.90 -15.08 7.65
C GLY A 162 -23.03 -16.30 7.32
N VAL A 163 -21.85 -16.45 7.95
CA VAL A 163 -21.01 -17.65 7.74
C VAL A 163 -21.63 -18.88 8.39
N GLN A 164 -22.25 -18.74 9.57
CA GLN A 164 -23.01 -19.82 10.19
C GLN A 164 -24.15 -20.29 9.30
N LYS A 165 -24.86 -19.37 8.64
CA LYS A 165 -26.02 -19.67 7.80
C LYS A 165 -25.67 -20.20 6.40
N TYR A 166 -24.67 -19.61 5.74
CA TYR A 166 -24.37 -19.87 4.32
C TYR A 166 -23.03 -20.58 4.07
N GLY A 167 -22.23 -20.76 5.12
CA GLY A 167 -20.87 -21.28 5.05
C GLY A 167 -19.83 -20.23 4.63
N PRO A 168 -18.54 -20.49 4.88
CA PRO A 168 -17.46 -19.58 4.50
C PRO A 168 -17.28 -19.54 2.97
N GLY A 169 -16.82 -18.39 2.45
CA GLY A 169 -16.48 -18.24 1.02
C GLY A 169 -17.63 -17.72 0.15
N LYS A 170 -18.86 -17.69 0.66
CA LYS A 170 -20.04 -17.21 -0.08
C LYS A 170 -20.26 -15.70 0.04
N TRP A 171 -19.17 -14.93 0.02
CA TRP A 171 -19.09 -13.48 0.30
C TRP A 171 -20.01 -12.59 -0.53
N ARG A 172 -20.45 -13.04 -1.71
CA ARG A 172 -21.40 -12.29 -2.55
C ARG A 172 -22.74 -12.05 -1.86
N TYR A 173 -23.23 -12.99 -1.05
CA TYR A 173 -24.48 -12.81 -0.29
C TYR A 173 -24.34 -11.87 0.91
N PHE A 174 -23.11 -11.62 1.35
CA PHE A 174 -22.83 -10.72 2.46
C PHE A 174 -22.77 -9.26 1.99
N HIS A 175 -22.50 -9.01 0.71
CA HIS A 175 -22.48 -7.67 0.14
C HIS A 175 -23.84 -6.97 0.20
N SER A 176 -24.96 -7.71 0.14
CA SER A 176 -26.29 -7.11 0.35
C SER A 176 -26.54 -6.69 1.80
N LEU A 177 -25.88 -7.33 2.76
CA LEU A 177 -25.96 -6.99 4.19
C LEU A 177 -24.90 -5.95 4.58
N LEU A 178 -23.83 -5.83 3.81
CA LEU A 178 -22.70 -4.93 4.01
C LEU A 178 -22.44 -4.12 2.71
N PRO A 179 -23.35 -3.21 2.31
CA PRO A 179 -23.27 -2.51 1.03
C PRO A 179 -22.06 -1.57 0.93
N ASP A 180 -21.54 -1.13 2.07
CA ASP A 180 -20.33 -0.31 2.20
C ASP A 180 -19.03 -1.14 2.18
N ARG A 181 -19.11 -2.47 2.01
CA ARG A 181 -17.94 -3.38 2.02
C ARG A 181 -17.85 -4.16 0.72
N THR A 182 -16.66 -4.23 0.14
CA THR A 182 -16.49 -5.08 -1.04
C THR A 182 -16.45 -6.56 -0.65
N VAL A 183 -16.86 -7.44 -1.57
CA VAL A 183 -16.76 -8.91 -1.42
C VAL A 183 -15.36 -9.36 -0.99
N ARG A 184 -14.32 -8.69 -1.50
CA ARG A 184 -12.93 -8.94 -1.11
C ARG A 184 -12.65 -8.53 0.33
N ASP A 185 -13.10 -7.35 0.74
CA ASP A 185 -12.90 -6.86 2.10
C ASP A 185 -13.60 -7.74 3.14
N ILE A 186 -14.80 -8.24 2.80
CA ILE A 186 -15.55 -9.20 3.61
C ILE A 186 -14.75 -10.48 3.82
N GLY A 187 -14.23 -11.10 2.75
CA GLY A 187 -13.42 -12.31 2.86
C GLY A 187 -12.11 -12.10 3.64
N HIS A 188 -11.44 -10.96 3.41
CA HIS A 188 -10.25 -10.58 4.18
C HIS A 188 -10.56 -10.37 5.66
N ARG A 189 -11.69 -9.73 5.99
CA ARG A 189 -12.11 -9.54 7.37
C ARG A 189 -12.41 -10.86 8.05
N TRP A 190 -13.16 -11.75 7.39
CA TRP A 190 -13.45 -13.07 7.93
C TRP A 190 -12.17 -13.82 8.26
N THR A 191 -11.19 -13.83 7.35
CA THR A 191 -9.88 -14.46 7.58
C THR A 191 -9.18 -13.88 8.80
N LYS A 192 -9.32 -12.57 9.05
CA LYS A 192 -8.78 -11.92 10.23
C LYS A 192 -9.54 -12.29 11.51
N LEU A 193 -10.87 -12.38 11.47
CA LEU A 193 -11.71 -12.81 12.60
C LEU A 193 -11.45 -14.26 13.02
N GLN A 194 -11.07 -15.12 12.07
CA GLN A 194 -10.71 -16.51 12.37
C GLN A 194 -9.37 -16.64 13.09
N ALA A 195 -8.47 -15.66 12.99
CA ALA A 195 -7.24 -15.67 13.75
C ALA A 195 -7.54 -15.26 15.20
N GLN A 196 -7.68 -16.23 16.11
CA GLN A 196 -8.07 -15.93 17.50
C GLN A 196 -6.96 -15.23 18.29
N LYS A 197 -5.68 -15.37 17.89
CA LYS A 197 -4.56 -14.76 18.61
C LYS A 197 -4.20 -13.38 18.05
N GLU A 198 -4.79 -12.35 18.64
CA GLU A 198 -4.30 -10.97 18.57
C GLU A 198 -3.49 -10.66 19.84
N GLY A 199 -2.23 -10.21 19.70
CA GLY A 199 -1.39 -9.89 20.87
C GLY A 199 0.11 -10.17 20.69
N THR A 200 0.87 -9.80 21.73
CA THR A 200 2.33 -9.93 21.82
C THR A 200 2.78 -11.38 21.61
N TRP A 201 3.87 -11.56 20.88
CA TRP A 201 4.48 -12.87 20.67
C TRP A 201 5.27 -13.31 21.91
N ILE A 202 5.04 -14.54 22.37
CA ILE A 202 5.79 -15.13 23.49
C ILE A 202 6.87 -16.09 23.00
N GLY A 203 7.86 -16.37 23.84
CA GLY A 203 9.04 -17.17 23.46
C GLY A 203 8.71 -18.60 23.00
N GLU A 204 7.67 -19.23 23.55
CA GLU A 204 7.21 -20.54 23.11
C GLU A 204 6.60 -20.51 21.71
N GLU A 205 5.84 -19.45 21.39
CA GLU A 205 5.31 -19.25 20.04
C GLU A 205 6.43 -19.02 19.03
N ASP A 206 7.51 -18.34 19.40
CA ASP A 206 8.67 -18.17 18.55
C ASP A 206 9.36 -19.52 18.26
N LYS A 207 9.57 -20.36 19.29
CA LYS A 207 10.14 -21.71 19.12
C LYS A 207 9.27 -22.57 18.21
N PHE A 208 7.94 -22.50 18.38
CA PHE A 208 7.00 -23.24 17.55
C PHE A 208 7.01 -22.73 16.09
N LEU A 209 7.03 -21.40 15.88
CA LEU A 209 7.17 -20.79 14.56
C LEU A 209 8.44 -21.25 13.85
N ILE A 210 9.57 -21.24 14.56
CA ILE A 210 10.86 -21.69 13.99
C ILE A 210 10.75 -23.14 13.52
N ARG A 211 10.21 -24.03 14.35
CA ARG A 211 9.99 -25.44 13.99
C ARG A 211 9.09 -25.58 12.77
N LEU A 212 8.00 -24.82 12.70
CA LEU A 212 7.08 -24.87 11.57
C LEU A 212 7.72 -24.34 10.27
N VAL A 213 8.58 -23.33 10.33
CA VAL A 213 9.30 -22.84 9.15
C VAL A 213 10.36 -23.85 8.69
N GLN A 214 11.00 -24.55 9.62
CA GLN A 214 11.94 -25.63 9.29
C GLN A 214 11.23 -26.80 8.59
N THR A 215 10.02 -27.16 9.00
CA THR A 215 9.29 -28.30 8.42
C THR A 215 8.48 -27.95 7.18
N HIS A 216 7.87 -26.76 7.11
CA HIS A 216 6.96 -26.37 6.02
C HIS A 216 7.55 -25.32 5.06
N GLY A 217 8.74 -24.79 5.33
CA GLY A 217 9.34 -23.70 4.56
C GLY A 217 8.54 -22.40 4.65
N THR A 218 8.42 -21.65 3.55
CA THR A 218 7.73 -20.36 3.51
C THR A 218 6.23 -20.46 3.21
N LYS A 219 5.58 -21.58 3.57
CA LYS A 219 4.14 -21.79 3.39
C LYS A 219 3.33 -21.08 4.48
N TRP A 220 3.39 -19.74 4.47
CA TRP A 220 2.84 -18.89 5.54
C TRP A 220 1.36 -19.14 5.84
N SER A 221 0.55 -19.47 4.82
CA SER A 221 -0.87 -19.78 5.00
C SER A 221 -1.10 -21.06 5.80
N GLU A 222 -0.26 -22.09 5.63
CA GLU A 222 -0.35 -23.34 6.40
C GLU A 222 0.15 -23.14 7.82
N ILE A 223 1.29 -22.44 7.98
CA ILE A 223 1.87 -22.13 9.28
C ILE A 223 0.90 -21.27 10.11
N ALA A 224 0.30 -20.26 9.49
CA ALA A 224 -0.71 -19.40 10.09
C ALA A 224 -1.89 -20.16 10.69
N LYS A 225 -2.42 -21.14 9.96
CA LYS A 225 -3.50 -22.00 10.46
C LYS A 225 -3.08 -22.76 11.71
N LYS A 226 -1.87 -23.35 11.71
CA LYS A 226 -1.33 -24.08 12.87
C LYS A 226 -1.04 -23.17 14.07
N MET A 227 -0.66 -21.92 13.83
CA MET A 227 -0.37 -20.94 14.88
C MET A 227 -1.59 -20.14 15.34
N ASN A 228 -2.74 -20.31 14.66
CA ASN A 228 -3.95 -19.53 14.89
C ASN A 228 -3.70 -18.00 14.84
N ARG A 229 -2.84 -17.57 13.91
CA ARG A 229 -2.47 -16.16 13.65
C ARG A 229 -2.61 -15.87 12.16
N THR A 230 -2.63 -14.60 11.76
CA THR A 230 -2.72 -14.25 10.33
C THR A 230 -1.40 -14.54 9.58
N PRO A 231 -1.42 -14.95 8.29
CA PRO A 231 -0.21 -15.23 7.51
C PRO A 231 0.78 -14.07 7.49
N THR A 232 0.27 -12.83 7.42
CA THR A 232 1.08 -11.62 7.46
C THR A 232 1.79 -11.44 8.80
N SER A 233 1.09 -11.68 9.92
CA SER A 233 1.68 -11.57 11.26
C SER A 233 2.80 -12.59 11.46
N VAL A 234 2.55 -13.84 11.05
CA VAL A 234 3.53 -14.93 11.12
C VAL A 234 4.77 -14.63 10.29
N ARG A 235 4.60 -14.25 9.02
CA ARG A 235 5.69 -13.88 8.12
C ARG A 235 6.51 -12.71 8.69
N TYR A 236 5.82 -11.67 9.17
CA TYR A 236 6.47 -10.50 9.74
C TYR A 236 7.27 -10.86 11.00
N ARG A 237 6.69 -11.64 11.92
CA ARG A 237 7.40 -12.09 13.11
C ARG A 237 8.66 -12.85 12.76
N TYR A 238 8.56 -13.80 11.83
CA TYR A 238 9.71 -14.59 11.42
C TYR A 238 10.80 -13.70 10.83
N PHE A 239 10.52 -12.94 9.77
CA PHE A 239 11.57 -12.19 9.07
C PHE A 239 12.09 -10.97 9.86
N VAL A 240 11.22 -10.20 10.50
CA VAL A 240 11.63 -8.97 11.19
C VAL A 240 12.07 -9.24 12.63
N GLY A 241 11.40 -10.18 13.30
CA GLY A 241 11.61 -10.43 14.74
C GLY A 241 12.63 -11.52 15.07
N LEU A 242 12.72 -12.57 14.24
CA LEU A 242 13.49 -13.79 14.57
C LEU A 242 14.65 -14.03 13.62
N PHE A 243 14.48 -13.76 12.33
CA PHE A 243 15.41 -14.18 11.28
C PHE A 243 16.83 -13.64 11.51
N ASN A 244 16.96 -12.35 11.82
CA ASN A 244 18.27 -11.75 12.10
C ASN A 244 18.93 -12.30 13.38
N LYS A 245 18.16 -12.85 14.32
CA LYS A 245 18.71 -13.52 15.52
C LYS A 245 19.22 -14.92 15.20
N LEU A 246 18.50 -15.64 14.33
CA LEU A 246 18.86 -16.99 13.88
C LEU A 246 19.99 -16.97 12.87
N HIS A 247 20.06 -15.91 12.07
CA HIS A 247 21.07 -15.68 11.06
C HIS A 247 21.66 -14.28 11.26
N PRO A 248 22.60 -14.11 12.19
CA PRO A 248 23.32 -12.84 12.37
C PRO A 248 24.02 -12.42 11.09
N TRP A 249 24.12 -11.11 10.85
CA TRP A 249 24.84 -10.57 9.70
C TRP A 249 26.35 -10.70 9.89
N THR A 250 27.03 -11.30 8.91
CA THR A 250 28.50 -11.41 8.94
C THR A 250 29.16 -10.15 8.40
N GLN A 251 30.44 -9.96 8.72
CA GLN A 251 31.22 -8.84 8.15
C GLN A 251 31.36 -8.96 6.63
N GLU A 252 31.50 -10.18 6.11
CA GLU A 252 31.52 -10.44 4.67
C GLU A 252 30.20 -10.07 4.00
N GLU A 253 29.05 -10.44 4.60
CA GLU A 253 27.73 -10.05 4.09
C GLU A 253 27.56 -8.53 4.10
N ASN A 254 28.07 -7.85 5.15
CA ASN A 254 28.02 -6.40 5.27
C ASN A 254 28.82 -5.71 4.17
N GLU A 255 30.07 -6.14 3.95
CA GLU A 255 30.94 -5.57 2.92
C GLU A 255 30.38 -5.85 1.52
N LYS A 256 29.92 -7.08 1.28
CA LYS A 256 29.24 -7.45 0.04
C LYS A 256 28.03 -6.56 -0.23
N LEU A 257 27.16 -6.37 0.78
CA LEU A 257 25.97 -5.53 0.64
C LEU A 257 26.34 -4.06 0.37
N LYS A 258 27.31 -3.53 1.10
CA LYS A 258 27.83 -2.17 0.92
C LYS A 258 28.35 -1.95 -0.50
N GLN A 259 29.19 -2.86 -1.01
CA GLN A 259 29.75 -2.76 -2.36
C GLN A 259 28.67 -2.86 -3.43
N ILE A 260 27.72 -3.77 -3.30
CA ILE A 260 26.62 -3.90 -4.26
C ILE A 260 25.78 -2.61 -4.30
N VAL A 261 25.41 -2.06 -3.14
CA VAL A 261 24.61 -0.82 -3.11
C VAL A 261 25.39 0.37 -3.69
N LEU A 262 26.70 0.46 -3.42
CA LEU A 262 27.55 1.50 -4.01
C LEU A 262 27.62 1.39 -5.54
N ASN A 263 27.69 0.18 -6.08
CA ASN A 263 27.86 -0.06 -7.51
C ASN A 263 26.54 -0.03 -8.31
N THR A 264 25.46 -0.54 -7.74
CA THR A 264 24.19 -0.80 -8.45
C THR A 264 23.00 0.01 -7.94
N GLY A 265 23.15 0.72 -6.81
CA GLY A 265 22.06 1.44 -6.15
C GLY A 265 21.15 0.52 -5.32
N THR A 266 19.93 0.96 -5.03
CA THR A 266 19.04 0.32 -4.03
C THR A 266 17.96 -0.57 -4.65
N ASN A 267 18.29 -1.36 -5.67
CA ASN A 267 17.34 -2.36 -6.18
C ASN A 267 17.31 -3.59 -5.29
N TRP A 268 16.55 -3.51 -4.20
CA TRP A 268 16.51 -4.56 -3.16
C TRP A 268 16.11 -5.94 -3.67
N HIS A 269 15.34 -6.03 -4.75
CA HIS A 269 14.92 -7.31 -5.33
C HIS A 269 16.07 -8.00 -6.05
N GLU A 270 16.85 -7.25 -6.84
CA GLU A 270 18.05 -7.79 -7.49
C GLU A 270 19.15 -8.10 -6.46
N ILE A 271 19.32 -7.23 -5.46
CA ILE A 271 20.26 -7.47 -4.37
C ILE A 271 19.89 -8.76 -3.62
N ALA A 272 18.61 -9.00 -3.33
CA ALA A 272 18.17 -10.20 -2.62
C ALA A 272 18.52 -11.51 -3.33
N LYS A 273 18.56 -11.54 -4.66
CA LYS A 273 19.00 -12.73 -5.42
C LYS A 273 20.45 -13.09 -5.13
N LEU A 274 21.27 -12.13 -4.72
CA LEU A 274 22.70 -12.32 -4.40
C LEU A 274 22.93 -12.79 -2.95
N PHE A 275 21.86 -12.86 -2.13
CA PHE A 275 21.89 -13.33 -0.75
C PHE A 275 20.91 -14.51 -0.58
N PRO A 276 21.35 -15.76 -0.79
CA PRO A 276 20.45 -16.92 -0.87
C PRO A 276 19.65 -17.19 0.41
N LYS A 277 20.15 -16.75 1.57
CA LYS A 277 19.48 -16.92 2.86
C LYS A 277 18.62 -15.71 3.24
N ARG A 278 18.84 -14.53 2.66
CA ARG A 278 18.18 -13.28 3.09
C ARG A 278 17.02 -12.96 2.16
N ASN A 279 15.93 -12.41 2.71
CA ASN A 279 14.89 -11.84 1.88
C ASN A 279 15.07 -10.32 1.70
N VAL A 280 14.26 -9.75 0.80
CA VAL A 280 14.25 -8.30 0.49
C VAL A 280 14.06 -7.44 1.74
N ASP A 281 13.13 -7.83 2.63
CA ASP A 281 12.83 -7.08 3.85
C ASP A 281 14.03 -7.08 4.82
N ASN A 282 14.71 -8.22 4.98
CA ASN A 282 15.90 -8.36 5.83
C ASN A 282 17.03 -7.46 5.34
N ILE A 283 17.30 -7.45 4.04
CA ILE A 283 18.37 -6.67 3.42
C ILE A 283 18.07 -5.18 3.56
N ARG A 284 16.86 -4.76 3.19
CA ARG A 284 16.44 -3.36 3.27
C ARG A 284 16.49 -2.86 4.71
N ASP A 285 15.95 -3.63 5.65
CA ASP A 285 15.90 -3.25 7.06
C ASP A 285 17.30 -3.21 7.67
N HIS A 286 18.19 -4.13 7.29
CA HIS A 286 19.58 -4.09 7.74
C HIS A 286 20.32 -2.86 7.19
N TYR A 287 20.24 -2.60 5.89
CA TYR A 287 20.85 -1.42 5.28
C TYR A 287 20.32 -0.12 5.89
N ALA A 288 19.01 -0.01 6.12
CA ALA A 288 18.40 1.19 6.68
C ALA A 288 18.82 1.47 8.13
N ASN A 289 19.23 0.44 8.89
CA ASN A 289 19.52 0.57 10.32
C ASN A 289 21.00 0.37 10.69
N THR A 290 21.84 -0.07 9.76
CA THR A 290 23.22 -0.47 10.03
C THR A 290 24.23 0.46 9.38
N ALA A 291 24.87 1.30 10.20
CA ALA A 291 25.90 2.26 9.77
C ALA A 291 27.15 1.62 9.12
N SER A 292 27.51 0.38 9.46
CA SER A 292 28.65 -0.29 8.81
C SER A 292 28.40 -0.62 7.34
N VAL A 293 27.12 -0.69 6.94
CA VAL A 293 26.71 -0.97 5.56
C VAL A 293 26.24 0.30 4.85
N ASN A 294 25.57 1.19 5.57
CA ASN A 294 25.08 2.46 5.05
C ASN A 294 25.94 3.63 5.56
N PRO A 295 26.86 4.17 4.72
CA PRO A 295 27.80 5.21 5.13
C PRO A 295 27.13 6.54 5.53
N PHE A 296 25.86 6.73 5.19
CA PHE A 296 25.13 7.95 5.49
C PHE A 296 24.56 7.97 6.92
N ILE A 297 24.55 6.83 7.63
CA ILE A 297 23.98 6.75 8.98
C ILE A 297 25.05 6.94 10.06
N ASN A 298 24.83 7.90 10.95
CA ASN A 298 25.70 8.17 12.08
C ASN A 298 25.26 7.41 13.35
N LYS A 299 26.17 6.66 13.99
CA LYS A 299 25.94 5.98 15.28
C LYS A 299 26.40 6.79 16.50
N GLY A 300 27.14 7.88 16.31
CA GLY A 300 27.71 8.69 17.39
C GLY A 300 26.69 9.57 18.12
N LYS A 301 27.19 10.41 19.04
CA LYS A 301 26.38 11.40 19.77
C LYS A 301 25.67 12.34 18.79
N TRP A 302 24.47 12.79 19.15
CA TRP A 302 23.73 13.80 18.39
C TRP A 302 24.47 15.13 18.43
N ASN A 303 24.82 15.66 17.26
CA ASN A 303 25.44 16.99 17.15
C ASN A 303 24.37 18.10 17.14
N GLU A 304 24.78 19.36 17.28
CA GLU A 304 23.84 20.49 17.38
C GLU A 304 23.04 20.75 16.10
N GLU A 305 23.56 20.38 14.93
CA GLU A 305 22.83 20.50 13.66
C GLU A 305 21.74 19.44 13.54
N GLU A 306 22.04 18.19 13.92
CA GLU A 306 21.10 17.08 13.94
C GLU A 306 19.98 17.34 14.96
N LYS A 307 20.30 17.92 16.12
CA LYS A 307 19.30 18.33 17.12
C LYS A 307 18.38 19.42 16.55
N ARG A 308 18.94 20.49 15.99
CA ARG A 308 18.16 21.55 15.35
C ARG A 308 17.29 21.02 14.22
N GLY A 309 17.85 20.18 13.35
CA GLY A 309 17.12 19.54 12.26
C GLY A 309 15.99 18.64 12.75
N PHE A 310 16.20 17.92 13.86
CA PHE A 310 15.19 17.11 14.51
C PHE A 310 14.03 17.94 15.05
N ASP A 311 14.31 19.05 15.72
CA ASP A 311 13.27 19.93 16.27
C ASP A 311 12.42 20.57 15.15
N ILE A 312 13.08 21.05 14.09
CA ILE A 312 12.41 21.58 12.89
C ILE A 312 11.52 20.50 12.24
N ALA A 313 12.04 19.29 12.10
CA ALA A 313 11.29 18.20 11.48
C ALA A 313 10.12 17.72 12.34
N ILE A 314 10.25 17.72 13.67
CA ILE A 314 9.12 17.45 14.59
C ILE A 314 8.05 18.54 14.44
N ALA A 315 8.43 19.81 14.40
CA ALA A 315 7.47 20.90 14.21
C ALA A 315 6.72 20.77 12.88
N LYS A 316 7.43 20.33 11.83
CA LYS A 316 6.87 20.18 10.48
C LYS A 316 5.97 18.95 10.30
N TYR A 317 6.35 17.79 10.85
CA TYR A 317 5.66 16.53 10.56
C TYR A 317 4.95 15.90 11.77
N GLY A 318 5.14 16.44 12.98
CA GLY A 318 4.73 15.77 14.20
C GLY A 318 5.46 14.44 14.41
N ILE A 319 4.80 13.47 15.05
CA ILE A 319 5.40 12.16 15.41
C ILE A 319 5.44 11.21 14.20
N GLN A 320 6.23 11.59 13.19
CA GLN A 320 6.43 10.83 11.96
C GLN A 320 7.91 10.51 11.76
N TRP A 321 8.42 9.54 12.53
CA TRP A 321 9.86 9.21 12.60
C TRP A 321 10.51 8.92 11.25
N ALA A 322 9.77 8.37 10.29
CA ALA A 322 10.28 8.10 8.96
C ALA A 322 10.54 9.38 8.16
N LEU A 323 9.65 10.38 8.27
CA LEU A 323 9.82 11.69 7.62
C LEU A 323 10.91 12.49 8.33
N ILE A 324 10.93 12.47 9.66
CA ILE A 324 11.95 13.13 10.47
C ILE A 324 13.35 12.60 10.12
N ALA A 325 13.52 11.28 10.12
CA ALA A 325 14.79 10.64 9.76
C ALA A 325 15.22 10.99 8.32
N LYS A 326 14.26 11.09 7.40
CA LYS A 326 14.54 11.45 6.00
C LYS A 326 15.05 12.89 5.88
N ASP A 327 14.46 13.83 6.62
CA ASP A 327 14.88 15.24 6.58
C ASP A 327 16.21 15.46 7.30
N ILE A 328 16.50 14.71 8.37
CA ILE A 328 17.80 14.73 9.05
C ILE A 328 18.88 14.08 8.18
N GLY A 329 18.55 13.01 7.46
CA GLY A 329 19.42 12.30 6.53
C GLY A 329 20.50 11.42 7.18
N THR A 330 21.01 11.81 8.36
CA THR A 330 22.10 11.09 9.06
C THR A 330 21.61 10.12 10.13
N ARG A 331 20.32 10.15 10.48
CA ARG A 331 19.75 9.36 11.57
C ARG A 331 18.62 8.47 11.08
N THR A 332 18.50 7.30 11.69
CA THR A 332 17.42 6.35 11.39
C THR A 332 16.15 6.72 12.13
N ARG A 333 15.01 6.22 11.65
CA ARG A 333 13.70 6.38 12.34
C ARG A 333 13.74 5.89 13.79
N LEU A 334 14.52 4.84 14.07
CA LEU A 334 14.64 4.28 15.42
C LEU A 334 15.50 5.19 16.30
N GLN A 335 16.58 5.74 15.78
CA GLN A 335 17.39 6.73 16.51
C GLN A 335 16.57 7.97 16.86
N CYS A 336 15.76 8.47 15.93
CA CYS A 336 14.83 9.59 16.15
C CYS A 336 13.84 9.29 17.28
N TYR A 337 13.19 8.12 17.23
CA TYR A 337 12.28 7.67 18.29
C TYR A 337 12.97 7.58 19.65
N TYR A 338 14.17 6.99 19.72
CA TYR A 338 14.89 6.84 20.98
C TYR A 338 15.34 8.18 21.55
N TYR A 339 15.83 9.10 20.69
CA TYR A 339 16.22 10.44 21.09
C TYR A 339 15.06 11.22 21.71
N TRP A 340 13.87 11.17 21.08
CA TRP A 340 12.67 11.77 21.65
C TRP A 340 12.26 11.14 22.98
N ARG A 341 12.27 9.80 23.05
CA ARG A 341 11.84 9.05 24.25
C ARG A 341 12.75 9.33 25.45
N THR A 342 14.06 9.46 25.25
CA THR A 342 14.99 9.83 26.32
C THR A 342 14.78 11.28 26.77
N GLY A 343 14.49 12.20 25.83
CA GLY A 343 14.11 13.58 26.13
C GLY A 343 12.85 13.69 27.00
N GLN A 344 11.79 12.95 26.65
CA GLN A 344 10.54 12.85 27.41
C GLN A 344 10.77 12.42 28.87
N LYS A 345 11.56 11.36 29.09
CA LYS A 345 11.91 10.88 30.44
C LYS A 345 12.66 11.93 31.26
N ARG A 346 13.53 12.72 30.62
CA ARG A 346 14.29 13.79 31.27
C ARG A 346 13.36 14.94 31.70
N GLN A 347 12.40 15.31 30.86
CA GLN A 347 11.41 16.33 31.21
C GLN A 347 10.50 15.89 32.37
N GLN A 348 10.04 14.63 32.37
CA GLN A 348 9.23 14.08 33.45
C GLN A 348 9.98 14.03 34.80
N ARG A 349 11.26 13.63 34.80
CA ARG A 349 12.10 13.64 36.00
C ARG A 349 12.31 15.05 36.55
N ASN A 350 12.57 16.01 35.66
CA ASN A 350 12.71 17.41 36.07
C ASN A 350 11.41 17.94 36.69
N GLN A 351 10.24 17.62 36.12
CA GLN A 351 8.95 18.03 36.70
C GLN A 351 8.64 17.37 38.06
N GLN A 352 9.15 16.17 38.33
CA GLN A 352 9.03 15.52 39.64
C GLN A 352 9.96 16.14 40.69
N ASN A 353 11.19 16.49 40.31
CA ASN A 353 12.15 17.14 41.21
C ASN A 353 11.81 18.61 41.53
N PHE A 354 10.95 19.26 40.75
CA PHE A 354 10.42 20.60 41.04
C PHE A 354 9.17 20.59 41.94
N ARG A 355 8.65 19.40 42.29
CA ARG A 355 7.47 19.22 43.17
C ARG A 355 7.83 18.67 44.56
N GLN A 356 9.11 18.49 44.83
CA GLN A 356 9.69 18.27 46.17
C GLN A 356 10.43 19.54 46.55
#